data_AF-K1XKE5-F1
#
_entry.id   AF-K1XKE5-F1
#
_cell.length_a   1.000
_cell.length_b   1.000
_cell.length_c   1.000
_cell.angle_alpha   90.00
_cell.angle_beta   90.00
_cell.angle_gamma   90.00
#
_symmetry.space_group_name_H-M   'P 1'
#
loop_
_entity.id
_entity.type
_entity.pdbx_description
1 polymer ?
#
loop_
_entity_poly.entity_id
_entity_poly.type
_entity_poly.pdbx_seq_one_letter_code
_entity_poly.pdbx_strand_id
1 'polypeptide(L)'
;MGRIIMSRGREESIRRFHPWIFSGGIHKTEGKIEEGDIVEVLSSNGERLGFGHYQTGSISVRMLTFGEEDFTPGFWHKKIDAAY
;
A
#
# COMPACT_ATOMS: atom_id res chain seq x y z
N MET A 1 -2.83 7.02 10.89
CA MET A 1 -2.37 6.27 9.71
C MET A 1 -1.92 7.28 8.66
N GLY A 2 -0.70 7.11 8.15
CA GLY A 2 -0.24 7.92 7.03
C GLY A 2 -0.78 7.41 5.70
N ARG A 3 -0.73 8.27 4.68
CA ARG A 3 -1.25 7.98 3.34
C ARG A 3 -0.16 8.19 2.30
N ILE A 4 -0.13 7.31 1.31
CA ILE A 4 0.78 7.37 0.17
C ILE A 4 -0.06 7.63 -1.08
N ILE A 5 0.22 8.73 -1.77
CA ILE A 5 -0.44 9.08 -3.03
C ILE A 5 0.48 8.68 -4.17
N MET A 6 -0.03 7.85 -5.09
CA MET A 6 0.68 7.38 -6.27
C MET A 6 0.81 8.48 -7.32
N SER A 7 1.90 8.42 -8.08
CA SER A 7 2.05 9.22 -9.29
C SER A 7 1.09 8.75 -10.37
N ARG A 8 0.45 9.70 -11.05
CA ARG A 8 -0.52 9.44 -12.11
C ARG A 8 0.02 8.43 -13.13
N GLY A 9 -0.76 7.38 -13.40
CA GLY A 9 -0.40 6.30 -14.32
C GLY A 9 0.48 5.20 -13.72
N ARG A 10 1.18 5.43 -12.60
CA ARG A 10 1.94 4.37 -11.91
C ARG A 10 1.05 3.46 -11.06
N GLU A 11 -0.16 3.92 -10.71
CA GLU A 11 -1.15 3.10 -10.00
C GLU A 11 -1.67 1.89 -10.79
N GLU A 12 -1.46 1.84 -12.12
CA GLU A 12 -1.92 0.72 -12.94
C GLU A 12 -1.26 -0.61 -12.56
N SER A 13 0.02 -0.56 -12.15
CA SER A 13 0.72 -1.73 -11.63
C SER A 13 0.02 -2.32 -10.39
N ILE A 14 -0.42 -1.47 -9.48
CA ILE A 14 -1.12 -1.88 -8.25
C ILE A 14 -2.54 -2.37 -8.56
N ARG A 15 -3.23 -1.77 -9.54
CA ARG A 15 -4.53 -2.26 -10.03
C ARG A 15 -4.42 -3.67 -10.64
N ARG A 16 -3.26 -4.05 -11.17
CA ARG A 16 -2.96 -5.41 -11.64
C ARG A 16 -2.44 -6.33 -10.53
N PHE A 17 -2.65 -5.97 -9.27
CA PHE A 17 -2.22 -6.71 -8.09
C PHE A 17 -0.70 -6.87 -7.96
N HIS A 18 0.09 -5.95 -8.53
CA HIS A 18 1.54 -5.94 -8.29
C HIS A 18 1.82 -5.55 -6.83
N PRO A 19 2.56 -6.35 -6.06
CA PRO A 19 2.66 -6.17 -4.61
C PRO A 19 3.64 -5.07 -4.17
N TRP A 20 4.43 -4.51 -5.09
CA TRP A 20 5.50 -3.56 -4.74
C TRP A 20 5.26 -2.18 -5.33
N ILE A 21 5.44 -1.16 -4.49
CA ILE A 21 5.51 0.25 -4.88
C ILE A 21 6.95 0.71 -4.72
N PHE A 22 7.55 1.16 -5.83
CA PHE A 22 8.88 1.73 -5.83
C PHE A 22 8.85 3.20 -5.40
N SER A 23 9.91 3.68 -4.75
CA SER A 23 10.04 5.06 -4.27
C SER A 23 9.74 6.10 -5.34
N GLY A 24 10.24 5.88 -6.56
CA GLY A 24 9.99 6.78 -7.69
C GLY A 24 8.56 6.81 -8.20
N GLY A 25 7.68 5.91 -7.75
CA GLY A 25 6.26 5.89 -8.09
C GLY A 25 5.36 6.62 -7.11
N ILE A 26 5.90 7.08 -5.98
CA ILE A 26 5.18 7.85 -4.98
C ILE A 26 5.21 9.33 -5.37
N HIS A 27 4.04 9.96 -5.45
CA HIS A 27 3.94 11.39 -5.70
C HIS A 27 4.06 12.20 -4.42
N LYS A 28 3.32 11.79 -3.39
CA LYS A 28 3.23 12.52 -2.13
C LYS A 28 2.95 11.55 -0.98
N THR A 29 3.50 11.88 0.18
CA THR A 29 3.17 11.24 1.46
C THR A 29 2.41 12.23 2.33
N GLU A 30 1.38 11.76 3.03
CA GLU A 30 0.58 12.58 3.93
C GLU A 30 0.55 11.99 5.34
N GLY A 31 0.77 12.86 6.32
CA GLY A 31 0.95 12.47 7.72
C GLY A 31 2.40 12.14 8.05
N LYS A 32 2.64 11.79 9.32
CA LYS A 32 3.92 11.23 9.75
C LYS A 32 3.89 9.73 9.46
N ILE A 33 4.84 9.27 8.66
CA ILE A 33 5.03 7.86 8.30
C ILE A 33 6.44 7.49 8.73
N GLU A 34 6.55 6.48 9.56
CA GLU A 34 7.81 5.90 9.98
C GLU A 34 8.02 4.52 9.33
N GLU A 35 9.26 4.06 9.31
CA GLU A 35 9.55 2.70 8.85
C GLU A 35 8.82 1.68 9.73
N GLY A 36 8.10 0.75 9.11
CA GLY A 36 7.24 -0.19 9.83
C GLY A 36 5.75 0.14 9.78
N ASP A 37 5.39 1.37 9.41
CA ASP A 37 4.00 1.80 9.47
C ASP A 37 3.13 1.13 8.40
N ILE A 38 1.88 0.86 8.79
CA ILE A 38 0.82 0.57 7.84
C ILE A 38 0.29 1.87 7.27
N VAL A 39 0.35 1.98 5.96
CA VAL A 39 -0.07 3.15 5.19
C VAL A 39 -1.21 2.80 4.25
N GLU A 40 -2.12 3.74 4.09
CA GLU A 40 -3.14 3.68 3.05
C GLU A 40 -2.54 4.14 1.73
N VAL A 41 -2.76 3.39 0.65
CA VAL A 41 -2.27 3.71 -0.69
C VAL A 41 -3.43 4.24 -1.51
N LEU A 42 -3.26 5.44 -2.05
CA LEU A 42 -4.25 6.16 -2.86
C LEU A 42 -3.73 6.38 -4.29
N SER A 43 -4.63 6.37 -5.27
CA SER A 43 -4.35 6.79 -6.64
C SER A 43 -4.18 8.31 -6.71
N SER A 44 -3.69 8.83 -7.84
CA SER A 44 -3.62 10.28 -8.06
C SER A 44 -4.98 10.99 -7.98
N ASN A 45 -6.08 10.25 -8.13
CA ASN A 45 -7.45 10.76 -8.10
C ASN A 45 -8.09 10.60 -6.71
N GLY A 46 -7.36 10.09 -5.71
CA GLY A 46 -7.86 9.86 -4.36
C GLY A 46 -8.60 8.53 -4.17
N GLU A 47 -8.63 7.65 -5.18
CA GLU A 47 -9.21 6.32 -5.02
C GLU A 47 -8.29 5.44 -4.18
N ARG A 48 -8.87 4.66 -3.24
CA ARG A 48 -8.09 3.73 -2.44
C ARG A 48 -7.67 2.52 -3.26
N LEU A 49 -6.36 2.25 -3.26
CA LEU A 49 -5.75 1.11 -3.93
C LEU A 49 -5.47 -0.05 -2.97
N GLY A 50 -5.51 0.20 -1.66
CA GLY A 50 -5.36 -0.79 -0.60
C GLY A 50 -4.49 -0.29 0.54
N PHE A 51 -4.03 -1.21 1.38
CA PHE A 51 -3.07 -0.93 2.45
C PHE A 51 -1.73 -1.62 2.18
N GLY A 52 -0.66 -1.00 2.66
CA GLY A 52 0.68 -1.56 2.57
C GLY A 52 1.54 -1.20 3.76
N HIS A 53 2.65 -1.91 3.88
CA HIS A 53 3.68 -1.67 4.87
C HIS A 53 4.76 -0.78 4.28
N TYR A 54 5.06 0.34 4.94
CA TYR A 54 6.06 1.30 4.51
C TYR A 54 7.47 0.91 4.97
N GLN A 55 8.45 1.11 4.10
CA GLN A 55 9.87 0.96 4.41
C GLN A 55 10.71 2.03 3.72
N THR A 56 11.78 2.48 4.36
CA THR A 56 12.79 3.32 3.72
C THR A 56 13.68 2.45 2.80
N GLY A 57 13.44 2.53 1.48
CA GLY A 57 14.22 1.77 0.49
C GLY A 57 13.66 1.90 -0.93
N SER A 58 14.28 1.18 -1.88
CA SER A 58 13.86 1.19 -3.29
C SER A 58 12.42 0.71 -3.49
N ILE A 59 12.00 -0.28 -2.70
CA ILE A 59 10.59 -0.69 -2.56
C ILE A 59 10.07 -0.01 -1.30
N SER A 60 9.35 1.09 -1.48
CA SER A 60 8.90 1.92 -0.36
C SER A 60 7.62 1.41 0.29
N VAL A 61 6.78 0.68 -0.44
CA VAL A 61 5.59 0.05 0.13
C VAL A 61 5.45 -1.37 -0.41
N ARG A 62 5.17 -2.31 0.49
CA ARG A 62 4.72 -3.66 0.15
C ARG A 62 3.23 -3.77 0.44
N MET A 63 2.44 -4.05 -0.58
CA MET A 63 0.99 -4.16 -0.48
C MET A 63 0.60 -5.37 0.38
N LEU A 64 -0.38 -5.17 1.26
CA LEU A 64 -0.97 -6.19 2.12
C LEU A 64 -2.39 -6.52 1.65
N THR A 65 -3.17 -5.49 1.34
CA THR A 65 -4.51 -5.59 0.76
C THR A 65 -4.58 -4.80 -0.54
N PHE A 66 -5.53 -5.15 -1.40
CA PHE A 66 -5.77 -4.44 -2.66
C PHE A 66 -7.23 -4.00 -2.75
N GLY A 67 -7.45 -2.88 -3.43
CA GLY A 67 -8.77 -2.28 -3.61
C GLY A 67 -9.37 -1.80 -2.30
N GLU A 68 -10.61 -2.22 -2.04
CA GLU A 68 -11.39 -1.78 -0.89
C GLU A 68 -11.26 -2.70 0.34
N GLU A 69 -10.39 -3.70 0.32
CA GLU A 69 -10.19 -4.58 1.49
C GLU A 69 -9.45 -3.83 2.61
N ASP A 70 -10.09 -3.74 3.78
CA ASP A 70 -9.51 -3.15 4.98
C ASP A 70 -8.43 -4.02 5.61
N PHE A 71 -7.39 -3.37 6.11
CA PHE A 71 -6.42 -4.03 6.97
C PHE A 71 -6.99 -4.14 8.39
N THR A 72 -7.30 -5.38 8.81
CA THR A 72 -7.87 -5.67 10.13
C THR A 72 -6.88 -6.40 11.03
N PRO A 73 -7.03 -6.38 12.36
CA PRO A 73 -6.16 -7.14 13.26
C PRO A 73 -6.11 -8.65 12.96
N GLY A 74 -7.18 -9.22 12.41
CA GLY A 74 -7.26 -10.63 12.01
C GLY A 74 -6.64 -10.94 10.64
N PHE A 75 -6.08 -9.94 9.95
CA PHE A 75 -5.53 -10.09 8.60
C PHE A 75 -4.52 -11.24 8.49
N TRP A 76 -3.57 -11.31 9.42
CA TRP A 76 -2.52 -12.32 9.38
C TRP A 76 -3.07 -13.73 9.60
N HIS A 77 -4.00 -13.91 10.55
CA HIS A 77 -4.68 -15.19 10.76
C HIS A 77 -5.39 -15.64 9.48
N LYS A 78 -6.21 -14.78 8.88
CA LYS A 78 -6.92 -15.07 7.62
C LYS A 78 -5.95 -15.45 6.49
N LYS A 79 -4.82 -14.75 6.35
CA LYS A 79 -3.82 -15.03 5.31
C LYS A 79 -3.09 -16.34 5.53
N ILE A 80 -2.73 -16.66 6.77
CA ILE A 80 -2.03 -17.91 7.12
C ILE A 80 -2.99 -19.10 6.98
N ASP A 81 -4.23 -18.99 7.45
CA ASP A 81 -5.25 -20.05 7.33
C ASP A 81 -5.55 -20.38 5.86
N ALA A 82 -5.58 -19.37 4.98
CA ALA A 82 -5.80 -19.58 3.54
C ALA A 82 -4.58 -20.13 2.77
N ALA A 83 -3.41 -20.19 3.40
CA ALA A 83 -2.18 -20.71 2.77
C ALA A 83 -2.00 -22.23 2.98
N TYR A 84 -2.77 -22.84 3.88
CA TYR A 84 -2.77 -24.25 4.19
C TYR A 84 -3.93 -24.96 3.49
#